data_AF-A0A1M7YI61-F1
#
_entry.id   AF-A0A1M7YI61-F1
#
_cell.length_a   1.000
_cell.length_b   1.000
_cell.length_c   1.000
_cell.angle_alpha   90.00
_cell.angle_beta   90.00
_cell.angle_gamma   90.00
#
_symmetry.space_group_name_H-M   'P 1'
#
loop_
_entity.id
_entity.type
_entity.pdbx_description
1 polymer ?
#
loop_
_entity_poly.entity_id
_entity_poly.type
_entity_poly.pdbx_seq_one_letter_code
_entity_poly.pdbx_strand_id
1 'polypeptide(L)' 'MNNKQKLRYQGPEVLQAILQRELYGKKFVLHCGHHITFGAMLGNDLTVKNGKEFRVICAVCGY' A
#
# COMPACT_ATOMS: atom_id res chain seq x y z
N MET A 1 14.40 12.78 -14.15
CA MET A 1 14.29 11.35 -14.53
C MET A 1 14.59 11.18 -16.01
N ASN A 2 15.62 10.41 -16.37
CA ASN A 2 15.93 10.15 -17.77
C ASN A 2 15.00 9.05 -18.35
N ASN A 3 14.65 9.10 -19.64
CA ASN A 3 13.71 8.17 -20.28
C ASN A 3 14.10 6.70 -20.14
N LYS A 4 15.40 6.38 -20.10
CA LYS A 4 15.91 5.02 -19.84
C LYS A 4 15.56 4.50 -18.44
N GLN A 5 15.44 5.39 -17.44
CA GLN A 5 15.05 4.98 -16.08
C GLN A 5 13.56 4.65 -15.99
N LYS A 6 12.72 5.32 -16.80
CA LYS A 6 11.27 5.09 -16.82
C LYS A 6 10.91 3.68 -17.31
N LEU A 7 11.72 3.11 -18.21
CA LEU A 7 11.53 1.74 -18.73
C LEU A 7 11.77 0.64 -17.69
N ARG A 8 12.39 0.96 -16.54
CA ARG A 8 12.63 0.01 -15.45
C ARG A 8 11.44 -0.13 -14.49
N TYR A 9 10.43 0.74 -14.62
CA TYR A 9 9.25 0.69 -13.77
C TYR A 9 8.31 -0.38 -14.27
N GLN A 10 7.87 -1.23 -13.35
CA GLN A 10 6.80 -2.17 -13.62
C GLN A 10 5.45 -1.44 -13.57
N GLY A 11 4.47 -1.96 -14.30
CA GLY A 11 3.12 -1.41 -14.29
C GLY A 11 2.43 -1.56 -12.92
N PRO A 12 1.39 -0.76 -12.64
CA PRO A 12 0.65 -0.81 -11.38
C PRO A 12 0.02 -2.18 -11.11
N GLU A 13 -0.33 -2.91 -12.17
CA GLU A 13 -0.96 -4.23 -12.10
C GLU A 13 -0.06 -5.28 -11.45
N VAL A 14 1.25 -5.17 -11.64
CA VAL A 14 2.22 -6.08 -11.02
C VAL A 14 2.26 -5.88 -9.51
N LEU A 15 2.29 -4.62 -9.06
CA LEU A 15 2.24 -4.30 -7.63
C LEU A 15 0.89 -4.71 -7.02
N GLN A 16 -0.21 -4.47 -7.73
CA GLN A 16 -1.54 -4.90 -7.30
C GLN A 16 -1.61 -6.41 -7.10
N ALA A 17 -1.11 -7.21 -8.06
CA ALA A 17 -1.11 -8.67 -7.96
C ALA A 17 -0.30 -9.17 -6.75
N ILE A 18 0.86 -8.55 -6.48
CA ILE A 18 1.68 -8.86 -5.30
C ILE A 18 0.90 -8.56 -4.02
N LEU A 19 0.32 -7.36 -3.90
CA LEU A 19 -0.40 -6.95 -2.70
C LEU A 19 -1.65 -7.81 -2.46
N GLN A 20 -2.42 -8.12 -3.51
CA GLN A 20 -3.59 -9.00 -3.39
C GLN A 20 -3.18 -10.39 -2.92
N ARG A 21 -2.19 -11.02 -3.57
CA ARG A 21 -1.72 -12.35 -3.19
C ARG A 21 -1.22 -12.40 -1.76
N GLU A 22 -0.42 -11.42 -1.35
CA GLU A 22 0.29 -11.46 -0.07
C GLU A 22 -0.56 -10.97 1.10
N LEU A 23 -1.56 -10.12 0.87
CA LEU A 23 -2.32 -9.48 1.94
C LEU A 23 -3.75 -10.00 2.09
N TYR A 24 -4.33 -10.66 1.08
CA TYR A 24 -5.73 -11.10 1.12
C TYR A 24 -6.05 -11.91 2.40
N GLY A 25 -7.08 -11.48 3.12
CA GLY A 25 -7.54 -12.08 4.38
C GLY A 25 -6.70 -11.73 5.63
N LYS A 26 -5.55 -11.07 5.47
CA LYS A 26 -4.67 -10.70 6.60
C LYS A 26 -5.13 -9.43 7.29
N LYS A 27 -4.83 -9.35 8.59
CA LYS A 27 -5.20 -8.25 9.48
C LYS A 27 -3.95 -7.60 10.06
N PHE A 28 -3.95 -6.26 10.14
CA PHE A 28 -2.82 -5.49 10.63
C PHE A 28 -3.26 -4.29 11.46
N VAL A 29 -2.37 -3.87 12.37
CA VAL A 29 -2.41 -2.55 13.01
C VAL A 29 -1.47 -1.64 12.22
N LEU A 30 -1.98 -0.49 11.80
CA LEU A 30 -1.25 0.51 11.03
C LEU A 30 -0.37 1.37 11.94
N HIS A 31 0.56 2.14 11.36
CA HIS A 31 1.45 3.03 12.13
C HIS A 31 0.68 4.17 12.84
N CYS A 32 -0.55 4.47 12.40
CA CYS A 32 -1.45 5.41 13.07
C CYS A 32 -2.35 4.75 14.14
N GLY A 33 -2.18 3.45 14.42
CA GLY A 33 -2.94 2.71 15.43
C GLY A 33 -4.27 2.11 14.96
N HIS A 34 -4.73 2.43 13.74
CA HIS A 34 -5.96 1.86 13.18
C HIS A 34 -5.79 0.42 12.69
N HIS A 35 -6.90 -0.34 12.71
CA HIS A 35 -6.94 -1.70 12.22
C HIS A 35 -7.40 -1.76 10.76
N ILE A 36 -6.84 -2.69 10.00
CA ILE A 36 -7.31 -3.02 8.65
C ILE A 36 -7.36 -4.53 8.44
N THR A 37 -8.32 -4.96 7.62
CA THR A 37 -8.38 -6.30 7.05
C THR A 37 -8.34 -6.16 5.52
N PHE A 38 -7.37 -6.80 4.88
CA PHE A 38 -7.25 -6.77 3.42
C PHE A 38 -8.20 -7.78 2.76
N GLY A 39 -8.85 -7.40 1.66
CA GLY A 39 -9.79 -8.25 0.93
C GLY A 39 -11.20 -8.34 1.54
N ALA A 40 -11.53 -7.47 2.50
CA ALA A 40 -12.88 -7.36 3.08
C ALA A 40 -13.68 -6.21 2.43
N MET A 41 -15.01 -6.34 2.37
CA MET A 41 -15.93 -5.32 1.83
C MET A 41 -15.91 -3.97 2.59
N LEU A 42 -15.29 -3.92 3.78
CA LEU A 42 -15.15 -2.72 4.62
C LEU A 42 -13.68 -2.25 4.71
N GLY A 43 -12.91 -2.43 3.63
CA GLY A 43 -11.51 -2.01 3.59
C GLY A 43 -11.37 -0.49 3.65
N ASN A 44 -10.58 0.01 4.61
CA ASN A 44 -10.15 1.41 4.65
C ASN A 44 -9.08 1.66 3.59
N ASP A 45 -9.11 2.83 2.96
CA ASP A 45 -8.00 3.29 2.11
C ASP A 45 -6.71 3.44 2.91
N LEU A 46 -5.58 3.12 2.28
CA LEU A 46 -4.25 3.21 2.88
C LEU A 46 -3.39 4.23 2.15
N THR A 47 -2.55 4.92 2.92
CA THR A 47 -1.45 5.74 2.41
C THR A 47 -0.13 5.04 2.74
N VAL A 48 0.64 4.73 1.69
CA VAL A 48 2.02 4.23 1.82
C VAL A 48 2.98 5.42 1.70
N LYS A 49 3.66 5.73 2.80
CA LYS A 49 4.73 6.73 2.84
C LYS A 49 6.06 6.02 2.58
N ASN A 50 6.57 6.16 1.36
CA ASN A 50 7.87 5.62 0.94
C ASN A 50 8.95 6.71 0.94
N GLY A 51 9.12 7.37 2.10
CA GLY A 51 10.08 8.46 2.31
C GLY A 51 11.28 8.01 3.15
N LYS A 52 11.78 8.90 4.03
CA LYS A 52 12.90 8.59 4.95
C LYS A 52 12.64 7.37 5.83
N GLU A 53 11.39 7.20 6.26
CA GLU A 53 10.91 6.00 6.93
C GLU A 53 9.74 5.42 6.15
N PHE A 54 9.79 4.11 5.91
CA PHE A 54 8.68 3.39 5.31
C PHE A 54 7.55 3.25 6.32
N ARG A 55 6.39 3.84 6.03
CA ARG A 55 5.21 3.76 6.90
C ARG A 55 3.95 3.48 6.09
N VAL A 56 3.05 2.71 6.70
CA VAL A 56 1.70 2.46 6.18
C VAL A 56 0.70 2.97 7.21
N ILE A 57 -0.13 3.92 6.81
CA ILE A 57 -1.16 4.57 7.62
C ILE A 57 -2.51 4.54 6.88
N CYS A 58 -3.62 4.76 7.56
CA CYS A 58 -4.90 4.92 6.88
C CYS A 58 -4.96 6.28 6.16
N ALA A 59 -5.74 6.36 5.09
CA ALA A 59 -5.90 7.58 4.31
C ALA A 59 -6.41 8.75 5.16
N VAL A 60 -7.28 8.49 6.14
CA VAL A 60 -7.81 9.51 7.07
C VAL A 60 -6.71 10.16 7.90
N CYS A 61 -5.70 9.42 8.35
CA CYS A 61 -4.56 9.97 9.11
C CYS A 61 -3.43 10.46 8.20
N GLY A 62 -3.52 10.19 6.90
CA GLY A 62 -2.53 10.57 5.90
C GLY A 62 -2.84 11.88 5.18
N TYR A 63 -4.09 12.32 5.24
CA TYR A 63 -4.59 13.60 4.72
C TYR A 63 -4.29 14.76 5.68
#